data_AF-A0A2N3PLI2-F1
#
_entry.id   AF-A0A2N3PLI2-F1
#
_cell.length_a   1.000
_cell.length_b   1.000
_cell.length_c   1.000
_cell.angle_alpha   90.00
_cell.angle_beta   90.00
_cell.angle_gamma   90.00
#
_symmetry.space_group_name_H-M   'P 1'
#
loop_
_entity.id
_entity.type
_entity.pdbx_description
1 polymer ?
#
loop_
_entity_poly.entity_id
_entity_poly.type
_entity_poly.pdbx_seq_one_letter_code
_entity_poly.pdbx_strand_id
1 'polypeptide(L)' 'MAKPNIEGYVLVYTTSSAFESESILQNLGIPIKLVPTPREFSSDCGIAIWFQCEDETVIKDTLDSANIEYEIAKK' A
#
# COMPACT_ATOMS: atom_id res chain seq x y z
N MET A 1 -1.87 13.18 -22.68
CA MET A 1 -2.93 13.33 -21.67
C MET A 1 -2.43 12.65 -20.41
N ALA A 2 -1.87 13.39 -19.46
CA ALA A 2 -1.36 12.83 -18.22
C ALA A 2 -2.56 12.65 -17.28
N LYS A 3 -3.01 11.40 -17.09
CA LYS A 3 -4.02 11.13 -16.07
C LYS A 3 -3.44 11.45 -14.70
N PRO A 4 -4.24 11.96 -13.75
CA PRO A 4 -3.78 12.19 -12.39
C PRO A 4 -3.44 10.83 -11.76
N ASN A 5 -2.18 10.62 -11.40
CA ASN A 5 -1.79 9.49 -10.59
C ASN A 5 -2.11 9.84 -9.13
N ILE A 6 -2.75 8.93 -8.42
CA ILE A 6 -2.92 9.01 -6.97
C ILE A 6 -1.70 8.38 -6.29
N GLU A 7 -1.17 9.05 -5.28
CA GLU A 7 -0.10 8.53 -4.43
C GLU A 7 -0.60 8.43 -2.99
N GLY A 8 -0.20 7.38 -2.29
CA GLY A 8 -0.61 7.15 -0.92
C GLY A 8 0.26 6.10 -0.23
N TYR A 9 -0.10 5.78 1.01
CA TYR A 9 0.57 4.79 1.81
C TYR A 9 -0.44 3.74 2.29
N VAL A 10 -0.15 2.48 2.05
CA VAL A 10 -0.82 1.35 2.69
C VAL A 10 -0.08 1.07 3.99
N LEU A 11 -0.72 1.40 5.10
CA LEU A 11 -0.31 1.06 6.45
C LEU A 11 -0.75 -0.37 6.70
N VAL A 12 0.14 -1.20 7.22
CA VAL A 12 -0.16 -2.59 7.57
C VAL A 12 0.25 -2.86 9.00
N TYR A 13 -0.48 -3.75 9.65
CA TYR A 13 -0.28 -4.05 11.07
C TYR A 13 0.75 -5.15 11.32
N THR A 14 1.29 -5.79 10.27
CA THR A 14 2.35 -6.80 10.39
C THR A 14 3.40 -6.65 9.29
N THR A 15 4.65 -6.99 9.61
CA THR A 15 5.74 -7.05 8.61
C THR A 15 5.44 -8.07 7.51
N SER A 16 4.86 -9.22 7.85
CA SER A 16 4.48 -10.24 6.88
C SER A 16 3.46 -9.71 5.87
N SER A 17 2.42 -9.02 6.35
CA SER A 17 1.44 -8.34 5.50
C SER A 17 2.08 -7.31 4.58
N ALA A 18 3.14 -6.63 5.04
CA ALA A 18 3.87 -5.66 4.23
C ALA A 18 4.53 -6.29 3.00
N PHE A 19 5.29 -7.38 3.23
CA PHE A 19 5.96 -8.12 2.16
C PHE A 19 4.98 -8.84 1.24
N GLU A 20 3.90 -9.39 1.81
CA GLU A 20 2.87 -10.08 1.04
C GLU A 20 2.13 -9.10 0.11
N SER A 21 1.65 -7.99 0.68
CA SER A 21 1.05 -6.90 -0.07
C SER A 21 1.99 -6.36 -1.15
N GLU A 22 3.27 -6.15 -0.83
CA GLU A 22 4.27 -5.74 -1.82
C GLU A 22 4.33 -6.72 -2.99
N SER A 23 4.47 -8.01 -2.71
CA SER A 23 4.61 -9.05 -3.73
C SER A 23 3.37 -9.14 -4.63
N ILE A 24 2.18 -9.03 -4.05
CA ILE A 24 0.92 -9.09 -4.81
C ILE A 24 0.77 -7.82 -5.67
N LEU A 25 1.04 -6.64 -5.10
CA LEU A 25 0.91 -5.36 -5.80
C LEU A 25 1.99 -5.15 -6.88
N GLN A 26 3.20 -5.67 -6.69
CA GLN A 26 4.24 -5.71 -7.74
C GLN A 26 3.76 -6.49 -8.97
N ASN A 27 2.94 -7.53 -8.76
CA ASN A 27 2.40 -8.36 -9.84
C ASN A 27 1.39 -7.60 -10.73
N LEU A 28 0.78 -6.53 -10.19
CA LEU A 28 -0.13 -5.65 -10.94
C LEU A 28 0.61 -4.67 -11.87
N GLY A 29 1.95 -4.60 -11.80
CA GLY A 29 2.75 -3.63 -12.56
C GLY A 29 2.61 -2.20 -12.06
N ILE A 30 2.12 -2.01 -10.83
CA ILE A 30 1.96 -0.70 -10.20
C ILE A 30 3.28 -0.31 -9.51
N PRO A 31 3.76 0.94 -9.62
CA PRO A 31 4.91 1.39 -8.86
C PRO A 31 4.56 1.44 -7.38
N ILE A 32 5.17 0.52 -6.63
CA ILE A 32 5.04 0.42 -5.19
C ILE A 32 6.42 0.31 -4.51
N LYS A 33 6.50 0.72 -3.25
CA LYS A 33 7.75 0.75 -2.49
C LYS A 33 7.51 0.60 -0.99
N LEU A 34 8.20 -0.35 -0.36
CA LEU A 34 8.26 -0.42 1.10
C LEU A 34 9.04 0.77 1.67
N VAL A 35 8.42 1.47 2.61
CA VAL A 35 8.98 2.63 3.31
C VAL A 35 8.72 2.48 4.81
N PRO A 36 9.57 3.01 5.69
CA PRO A 36 9.25 3.06 7.11
C PRO A 36 7.98 3.91 7.32
N THR A 37 7.08 3.45 8.19
CA THR A 37 5.83 4.18 8.50
C THR A 37 6.18 5.61 8.94
N PRO A 38 5.55 6.65 8.35
CA PRO A 38 5.80 8.01 8.78
C PRO A 38 5.44 8.15 10.26
N ARG A 39 6.27 8.85 11.03
CA ARG A 39 6.08 9.01 12.48
C ARG A 39 4.68 9.50 12.88
N GLU A 40 4.03 10.24 11.98
CA GLU A 40 2.68 10.80 12.13
C GLU A 40 1.58 9.73 12.16
N PHE A 41 1.82 8.54 11.60
CA PHE A 41 0.85 7.44 11.50
C PHE A 41 1.26 6.21 12.31
N SER A 42 2.10 6.38 13.35
CA SER A 42 2.70 5.28 14.11
C SER A 42 1.67 4.32 14.71
N SER A 43 1.34 3.27 13.95
CA SER A 43 0.89 1.98 14.45
C SER A 43 2.10 1.08 14.56
N ASP A 44 2.15 0.25 15.61
CA ASP A 44 3.31 -0.46 16.19
C ASP A 44 4.24 -1.24 15.21
N CYS A 45 3.88 -1.40 13.94
CA CYS A 45 4.61 -2.21 12.97
C CYS A 45 5.70 -1.52 12.13
N GLY A 46 5.76 -0.18 12.14
CA GLY A 46 6.91 0.57 11.61
C GLY A 46 7.17 0.49 10.09
N ILE A 47 6.39 -0.26 9.32
CA ILE A 47 6.53 -0.40 7.86
C ILE A 47 5.21 -0.07 7.15
N ALA A 48 5.30 0.70 6.06
CA ALA A 48 4.21 1.06 5.17
C ALA A 48 4.61 0.82 3.71
N ILE A 49 3.62 0.70 2.82
CA ILE A 49 3.85 0.54 1.39
C ILE A 49 3.38 1.80 0.71
N TRP A 50 4.32 2.58 0.17
CA TRP A 50 3.99 3.65 -0.74
C TRP A 50 3.53 3.06 -2.07
N PHE A 51 2.46 3.59 -2.62
CA PHE A 51 1.96 3.20 -3.94
C PHE A 51 1.64 4.43 -4.77
N GLN A 52 1.76 4.29 -6.08
CA GLN A 52 1.30 5.27 -7.04
C GLN A 52 0.52 4.56 -8.14
N CYS A 53 -0.78 4.80 -8.24
CA CYS A 53 -1.63 4.17 -9.26
C CYS A 53 -2.62 5.19 -9.83
N GLU A 54 -3.34 4.83 -10.88
CA GLU A 54 -4.46 5.65 -11.36
C GLU A 54 -5.73 5.39 -10.52
N ASP A 55 -5.87 4.18 -9.98
CA ASP A 55 -7.07 3.70 -9.29
C ASP A 55 -6.71 2.88 -8.03
N GLU A 56 -7.02 3.43 -6.84
CA GLU A 56 -6.78 2.75 -5.54
C GLU A 56 -7.69 1.54 -5.36
N THR A 57 -8.79 1.47 -6.11
CA THR A 57 -9.75 0.37 -6.08
C THR A 57 -9.07 -0.96 -6.41
N VAL A 58 -8.13 -0.96 -7.35
CA VAL A 58 -7.37 -2.18 -7.72
C VAL A 58 -6.54 -2.66 -6.53
N ILE A 59 -5.91 -1.73 -5.82
CA ILE A 59 -5.12 -2.05 -4.62
C ILE A 59 -6.03 -2.60 -3.53
N LYS A 60 -7.15 -1.93 -3.26
CA LYS A 60 -8.14 -2.38 -2.26
C LYS A 60 -8.67 -3.77 -2.55
N ASP A 61 -9.11 -4.03 -3.78
CA ASP A 61 -9.67 -5.32 -4.21
C ASP A 61 -8.64 -6.45 -4.10
N THR A 62 -7.39 -6.14 -4.46
CA THR A 62 -6.27 -7.09 -4.37
C THR A 62 -5.94 -7.44 -2.92
N LEU A 63 -5.88 -6.44 -2.04
CA LEU A 63 -5.58 -6.64 -0.61
C LEU A 63 -6.74 -7.32 0.12
N ASP A 64 -7.99 -6.98 -0.23
CA ASP A 64 -9.20 -7.62 0.30
C ASP A 64 -9.28 -9.10 -0.11
N SER A 65 -8.98 -9.40 -1.37
CA SER A 65 -8.87 -10.78 -1.87
C SER A 65 -7.78 -11.59 -1.15
N ALA A 66 -6.72 -10.93 -0.69
CA ALA A 66 -5.66 -11.54 0.11
C ALA A 66 -6.00 -11.62 1.61
N ASN A 67 -7.15 -11.08 2.04
CA ASN A 67 -7.57 -11.00 3.45
C ASN A 67 -6.54 -10.29 4.35
N ILE A 68 -5.82 -9.32 3.79
CA ILE A 68 -4.80 -8.57 4.53
C ILE A 68 -5.46 -7.40 5.26
N GLU A 69 -5.13 -7.20 6.54
CA GLU A 69 -5.53 -5.99 7.25
C GLU A 69 -4.62 -4.81 6.85
N TYR A 70 -5.24 -3.79 6.27
CA TYR A 70 -4.56 -2.60 5.77
C TYR A 70 -5.35 -1.32 6.07
N GLU A 71 -4.64 -0.19 6.11
CA GLU A 71 -5.20 1.14 6.23
C GLU A 71 -4.57 2.06 5.17
N ILE A 72 -5.39 2.73 4.36
CA ILE A 72 -4.90 3.60 3.28
C ILE A 72 -4.85 5.05 3.78
N ALA A 73 -3.63 5.57 3.93
CA ALA A 73 -3.37 6.98 4.19
C ALA A 73 -3.06 7.70 2.88
N LYS A 74 -3.97 8.58 2.46
CA LYS A 74 -3.80 9.43 1.27
C LYS A 74 -3.04 10.69 1.62
N LYS A 75 -2.28 11.21 0.65
CA LYS A 75 -1.57 12.48 0.74
C LYS A 75 -2.37 13.60 0.07
#